data_AF-C7FDH4-F1
#
_entry.id   AF-C7FDH4-F1
#
_cell.length_a   1.000
_cell.length_b   1.000
_cell.length_c   1.000
_cell.angle_alpha   90.00
_cell.angle_beta   90.00
_cell.angle_gamma   90.00
#
_symmetry.space_group_name_H-M   'P 1'
#
loop_
_entity.id
_entity.type
_entity.pdbx_description
1 polymer ?
#
loop_
_entity_poly.entity_id
_entity_poly.type
_entity_poly.pdbx_seq_one_letter_code
_entity_poly.pdbx_strand_id
1 'polypeptide(L)'
;TAQSKSKSMVEDDFDFEKLLAKEESVRRLFGIGFWVGYPLTSITISIPYVDIDLGYGGFVGLKPNNFMPYVAAGIDLLFKDEIHKNTMISGGIGIGADWSKGSPEKSNEKLEEDEENEAQQVNSLQNRIGVVIRLPLVIEYSFLKNIVIGFKAVATIGTTMLLGG
;
A
#
# COMPACT_ATOMS: atom_id res chain seq x y z
N THR A 1 2.46 -72.28 -4.56
CA THR A 1 1.78 -71.15 -5.22
C THR A 1 1.77 -69.98 -4.24
N ALA A 2 2.64 -68.99 -4.43
CA ALA A 2 2.64 -67.76 -3.65
C ALA A 2 3.24 -66.64 -4.52
N GLN A 3 2.38 -65.89 -5.20
CA GLN A 3 2.76 -64.64 -5.86
C GLN A 3 2.80 -63.54 -4.79
N SER A 4 4.01 -63.10 -4.44
CA SER A 4 4.21 -61.85 -3.71
C SER A 4 3.93 -60.69 -4.68
N LYS A 5 2.81 -59.99 -4.46
CA LYS A 5 2.50 -58.73 -5.14
C LYS A 5 3.50 -57.69 -4.67
N SER A 6 4.40 -57.22 -5.55
CA SER A 6 5.12 -55.98 -5.27
C SER A 6 4.13 -54.82 -5.34
N LYS A 7 4.00 -54.13 -4.22
CA LYS A 7 3.20 -52.92 -4.09
C LYS A 7 4.10 -51.79 -4.58
N SER A 8 3.93 -51.34 -5.82
CA SER A 8 4.64 -50.17 -6.33
C SER A 8 4.30 -48.98 -5.44
N MET A 9 5.32 -48.41 -4.79
CA MET A 9 5.25 -47.09 -4.19
C MET A 9 4.89 -46.13 -5.31
N VAL A 10 3.73 -45.50 -5.19
CA VAL A 10 3.37 -44.33 -5.96
C VAL A 10 4.30 -43.24 -5.45
N GLU A 11 5.31 -42.89 -6.24
CA GLU A 11 6.03 -41.63 -6.08
C GLU A 11 4.97 -40.54 -6.27
N ASP A 12 4.69 -39.82 -5.19
CA ASP A 12 4.00 -38.52 -5.25
C ASP A 12 4.94 -37.58 -6.02
N ASP A 13 4.88 -37.67 -7.35
CA ASP A 13 5.62 -36.82 -8.27
C ASP A 13 5.06 -35.41 -8.07
N PHE A 14 5.82 -34.60 -7.33
CA PHE A 14 5.50 -33.20 -7.08
C PHE A 14 5.55 -32.48 -8.43
N ASP A 15 4.37 -32.33 -9.04
CA ASP A 15 4.18 -31.94 -10.43
C ASP A 15 4.60 -30.46 -10.64
N PHE A 16 5.91 -30.29 -10.83
CA PHE A 16 6.59 -29.01 -11.01
C PHE A 16 6.09 -28.30 -12.28
N GLU A 17 5.77 -29.07 -13.32
CA GLU A 17 5.17 -28.60 -14.57
C GLU A 17 3.79 -27.98 -14.33
N LYS A 18 2.97 -28.62 -13.48
CA LYS A 18 1.66 -28.08 -13.10
C LYS A 18 1.75 -26.83 -12.22
N LEU A 19 2.79 -26.72 -11.38
CA LEU A 19 3.09 -25.48 -10.65
C LEU A 19 3.50 -24.35 -11.60
N LEU A 20 4.38 -24.64 -12.57
CA LEU A 20 4.82 -23.68 -13.58
C LEU A 20 3.67 -23.22 -14.47
N ALA A 21 2.81 -24.15 -14.92
CA ALA A 21 1.63 -23.83 -15.73
C ALA A 21 0.56 -23.05 -14.94
N LYS A 22 0.39 -23.35 -13.64
CA LYS A 22 -0.46 -22.56 -12.75
C LYS A 22 0.12 -21.15 -12.58
N GLU A 23 1.43 -21.02 -12.38
CA GLU A 23 2.13 -19.74 -12.30
C GLU A 23 1.94 -18.89 -13.57
N GLU A 24 2.04 -19.51 -14.75
CA GLU A 24 1.94 -18.82 -16.03
C GLU A 24 0.52 -18.28 -16.30
N SER A 25 -0.52 -18.99 -15.85
CA SER A 25 -1.92 -18.57 -15.98
C SER A 25 -2.32 -17.41 -15.05
N VAL A 26 -1.59 -17.24 -13.94
CA VAL A 26 -1.84 -16.23 -12.89
C VAL A 26 -1.05 -14.94 -13.14
N ARG A 27 -0.04 -14.95 -14.02
CA ARG A 27 0.88 -13.82 -14.25
C ARG A 27 0.25 -12.70 -15.09
N ARG A 28 -0.24 -11.66 -14.41
CA ARG A 28 -0.28 -10.30 -14.99
C ARG A 28 1.16 -9.82 -15.23
N LEU A 29 1.57 -9.72 -16.50
CA LEU A 29 2.89 -9.20 -16.89
C LEU A 29 3.05 -7.71 -16.61
N PHE A 30 1.96 -6.95 -16.74
CA PHE A 30 1.90 -5.52 -16.44
C PHE A 30 0.44 -5.11 -16.23
N GLY A 31 0.19 -4.21 -15.29
CA GLY A 31 -1.13 -3.63 -15.05
C GLY A 31 -1.04 -2.20 -14.54
N ILE A 32 -2.08 -1.42 -14.84
CA ILE A 32 -2.32 -0.12 -14.22
C ILE A 32 -3.69 -0.16 -13.54
N GLY A 33 -3.76 0.35 -12.32
CA GLY A 33 -4.96 0.37 -11.51
C GLY A 33 -5.17 1.73 -10.86
N PHE A 34 -6.42 2.00 -10.50
CA PHE A 34 -6.80 3.17 -9.72
C PHE A 34 -7.49 2.69 -8.46
N TRP A 35 -7.05 3.19 -7.31
CA TRP A 35 -7.68 2.93 -6.02
C TRP A 35 -8.29 4.21 -5.50
N VAL A 36 -9.47 4.07 -4.92
CA VAL A 36 -10.17 5.16 -4.24
C VAL A 36 -10.47 4.66 -2.84
N GLY A 37 -9.83 5.27 -1.86
CA GLY A 37 -10.08 5.05 -0.44
C GLY A 37 -10.26 6.38 0.26
N TYR A 38 -10.89 6.37 1.42
CA TYR A 38 -10.89 7.54 2.30
C TYR A 38 -9.71 7.41 3.28
N PRO A 39 -8.77 8.37 3.36
CA PRO A 39 -8.74 9.67 2.68
C PRO A 39 -7.80 9.74 1.44
N LEU A 40 -7.45 8.60 0.84
CA LEU A 40 -6.39 8.46 -0.17
C LEU A 40 -6.91 7.87 -1.49
N THR A 41 -6.61 8.55 -2.60
CA THR A 41 -6.73 7.99 -3.95
C THR A 41 -5.34 7.66 -4.48
N SER A 42 -5.18 6.58 -5.23
CA SER A 42 -3.87 6.21 -5.78
C SER A 42 -3.95 5.61 -7.17
N ILE A 43 -2.85 5.76 -7.91
CA ILE A 43 -2.56 5.02 -9.13
C ILE A 43 -1.55 3.93 -8.75
N THR A 44 -1.81 2.70 -9.19
CA THR A 44 -0.90 1.57 -8.98
C THR A 44 -0.40 1.05 -10.31
N ILE A 45 0.91 0.87 -10.40
CA ILE A 45 1.55 0.13 -11.48
C ILE A 45 1.95 -1.22 -10.92
N SER A 46 1.40 -2.28 -11.48
CA SER A 46 1.68 -3.66 -11.06
C SER A 46 2.54 -4.35 -12.11
N ILE A 47 3.72 -4.80 -11.68
CA ILE A 47 4.56 -5.77 -12.39
C ILE A 47 4.55 -7.08 -11.57
N PRO A 48 5.05 -8.22 -12.10
CA PRO A 48 5.00 -9.47 -11.36
C PRO A 48 5.59 -9.32 -9.96
N TYR A 49 4.78 -9.65 -8.94
CA TYR A 49 5.10 -9.56 -7.51
C TYR A 49 5.41 -8.16 -6.96
N VAL A 50 5.31 -7.09 -7.75
CA VAL A 50 5.62 -5.73 -7.28
C VAL A 50 4.51 -4.76 -7.65
N ASP A 51 4.01 -4.06 -6.65
CA ASP A 51 3.11 -2.93 -6.81
C ASP A 51 3.86 -1.62 -6.51
N ILE A 52 3.73 -0.65 -7.40
CA ILE A 52 4.21 0.72 -7.21
C ILE A 52 2.99 1.62 -7.09
N ASP A 53 2.79 2.21 -5.91
CA ASP A 53 1.66 3.09 -5.64
C ASP A 53 2.09 4.55 -5.61
N LEU A 54 1.31 5.41 -6.27
CA LEU A 54 1.39 6.86 -6.18
C LEU A 54 0.03 7.39 -5.73
N GLY A 55 -0.02 7.87 -4.50
CA GLY A 55 -1.22 8.30 -3.81
C GLY A 55 -1.28 9.81 -3.57
N TYR A 56 -2.49 10.35 -3.63
CA TYR A 56 -2.82 11.70 -3.20
C TYR A 56 -4.10 11.67 -2.36
N GLY A 57 -4.08 12.40 -1.25
CA GLY A 57 -5.18 12.46 -0.31
C GLY A 57 -4.94 13.49 0.77
N GLY A 58 -5.51 13.24 1.96
CA GLY A 58 -5.24 14.06 3.14
C GLY A 58 -5.28 13.27 4.43
N PHE A 59 -4.88 13.86 5.55
CA PHE A 59 -5.10 13.25 6.86
C PHE A 59 -6.51 13.49 7.35
N VAL A 60 -7.16 12.43 7.86
CA VAL A 60 -8.33 12.61 8.72
C VAL A 60 -7.81 12.94 10.11
N GLY A 61 -7.59 14.21 10.39
CA GLY A 61 -7.36 14.65 11.76
C GLY A 61 -8.61 14.39 12.62
N LEU A 62 -8.44 14.34 13.95
CA LEU A 62 -9.56 14.33 14.91
C LEU A 62 -10.46 15.58 14.82
N LYS A 63 -10.09 16.56 13.98
CA LYS A 63 -10.87 17.76 13.67
C LYS A 63 -11.19 17.83 12.17
N PRO A 64 -12.46 17.96 11.77
CA PRO A 64 -12.89 17.94 10.35
C PRO A 64 -12.33 19.07 9.48
N ASN A 65 -11.82 20.16 10.07
CA ASN A 65 -11.26 21.31 9.32
C ASN A 65 -9.74 21.23 9.08
N ASN A 66 -9.07 20.13 9.44
CA ASN A 66 -7.63 19.96 9.23
C ASN A 66 -7.33 18.98 8.07
N PHE A 67 -7.99 19.16 6.92
CA PHE A 67 -7.59 18.43 5.71
C PHE A 67 -6.25 19.00 5.23
N MET A 68 -5.17 18.27 5.52
CA MET A 68 -3.83 18.63 5.08
C MET A 68 -3.46 17.75 3.88
N PRO A 69 -3.14 18.34 2.71
CA PRO A 69 -2.81 17.55 1.54
C PRO A 69 -1.59 16.65 1.83
N TYR A 70 -1.72 15.41 1.39
CA TYR A 70 -0.80 14.31 1.64
C TYR A 70 -0.53 13.61 0.31
N VAL A 71 0.73 13.62 -0.11
CA VAL A 71 1.21 12.80 -1.23
C VAL A 71 1.91 11.60 -0.63
N ALA A 72 1.61 10.41 -1.12
CA ALA A 72 2.33 9.20 -0.75
C ALA A 72 2.85 8.49 -1.99
N ALA A 73 3.98 7.85 -1.83
CA ALA A 73 4.50 6.89 -2.79
C ALA A 73 4.95 5.64 -2.03
N GLY A 74 4.89 4.49 -2.67
CA GLY A 74 5.64 3.35 -2.15
C GLY A 74 5.63 2.15 -3.07
N ILE A 75 6.48 1.21 -2.70
CA ILE A 75 6.78 0.00 -3.46
C ILE A 75 6.52 -1.18 -2.53
N ASP A 76 5.65 -2.08 -2.98
CA ASP A 76 5.17 -3.24 -2.25
C ASP A 76 5.61 -4.51 -2.99
N LEU A 77 6.32 -5.40 -2.31
CA LEU A 77 6.57 -6.76 -2.78
C LEU A 77 5.43 -7.66 -2.30
N LEU A 78 4.74 -8.31 -3.23
CA LEU A 78 3.53 -9.09 -3.00
C LEU A 78 3.73 -10.56 -3.35
N PHE A 79 3.41 -11.42 -2.38
CA PHE A 79 3.26 -12.86 -2.57
C PHE A 79 1.80 -13.15 -2.85
N LYS A 80 1.52 -13.85 -3.95
CA LYS A 80 0.17 -14.04 -4.46
C LYS A 80 -0.21 -15.51 -4.39
N ASP A 81 -1.46 -15.79 -4.01
CA ASP A 81 -2.03 -17.13 -4.03
C ASP A 81 -3.48 -17.10 -4.52
N GLU A 82 -3.89 -18.15 -5.22
CA GLU A 82 -5.25 -18.31 -5.72
C GLU A 82 -6.10 -19.07 -4.70
N ILE A 83 -7.00 -18.36 -4.02
CA ILE A 83 -7.87 -18.94 -2.97
C ILE A 83 -9.19 -19.46 -3.53
N HIS A 84 -9.61 -18.95 -4.68
CA HIS A 84 -10.80 -19.39 -5.37
C HIS A 84 -10.67 -19.07 -6.87
N LYS A 85 -11.49 -19.71 -7.71
CA LYS A 85 -11.48 -19.45 -9.16
C LYS A 85 -11.65 -17.95 -9.42
N ASN A 86 -10.70 -17.37 -10.14
CA ASN A 86 -10.61 -15.94 -10.48
C ASN A 86 -10.39 -14.99 -9.28
N THR A 87 -10.18 -15.51 -8.07
CA THR A 87 -9.94 -14.72 -6.86
C THR A 87 -8.53 -14.98 -6.34
N MET A 88 -7.74 -13.91 -6.28
CA MET A 88 -6.37 -13.93 -5.79
C MET A 88 -6.28 -13.18 -4.47
N ILE A 89 -5.60 -13.77 -3.50
CA ILE A 89 -5.16 -13.06 -2.30
C ILE A 89 -3.68 -12.73 -2.46
N SER A 90 -3.25 -11.60 -1.94
CA SER A 90 -1.86 -11.24 -1.91
C SER A 90 -1.51 -10.58 -0.60
N GLY A 91 -0.38 -10.97 -0.02
CA GLY A 91 0.19 -10.36 1.18
C GLY A 91 1.63 -9.99 0.91
N GLY A 92 2.14 -8.98 1.60
CA GLY A 92 3.46 -8.48 1.27
C GLY A 92 4.12 -7.61 2.31
N ILE A 93 5.28 -7.10 1.91
CA ILE A 93 6.04 -6.08 2.62
C ILE A 93 6.43 -4.99 1.63
N GLY A 94 6.50 -3.75 2.10
CA GLY A 94 6.86 -2.64 1.26
C GLY A 94 7.54 -1.52 2.01
N ILE A 95 7.98 -0.54 1.25
CA ILE A 95 8.50 0.73 1.77
C ILE A 95 7.72 1.86 1.11
N GLY A 96 7.52 2.94 1.86
CA GLY A 96 6.85 4.12 1.35
C GLY A 96 7.46 5.39 1.90
N ALA A 97 7.14 6.48 1.23
CA ALA A 97 7.40 7.81 1.70
C ALA A 97 6.13 8.64 1.58
N ASP A 98 5.95 9.55 2.53
CA ASP A 98 4.91 10.56 2.45
C ASP A 98 5.44 11.96 2.56
N TRP A 99 4.77 12.89 1.89
CA TRP A 99 4.94 14.31 2.06
C TRP A 99 3.62 14.91 2.49
N SER A 100 3.63 15.58 3.63
CA SER A 100 2.52 16.40 4.10
C SER A 100 2.99 17.75 4.64
N LYS A 101 2.05 18.69 4.81
CA LYS A 101 2.30 19.88 5.61
C LYS A 101 2.18 19.51 7.10
N GLY A 102 3.10 19.98 7.92
CA GLY A 102 3.04 19.89 9.39
C GLY A 102 1.96 20.81 9.94
N SER A 103 1.23 20.35 10.96
CA SER A 103 0.24 21.20 11.64
C SER A 103 0.97 22.42 12.22
N PRO A 104 0.40 23.63 12.14
CA PRO A 104 0.91 24.71 12.96
C PRO A 104 0.77 24.24 14.41
N GLU A 105 1.89 24.16 15.13
CA GLU A 105 1.80 24.13 16.58
C GLU A 105 1.08 25.43 16.96
N LYS A 106 -0.12 25.31 17.53
CA LYS A 106 -0.63 26.43 18.32
C LYS A 106 0.31 26.50 19.50
N SER A 107 1.25 27.43 19.49
CA SER A 107 1.90 27.85 20.71
C SER A 107 0.77 28.18 21.69
N ASN A 108 0.64 27.39 22.75
CA ASN A 108 -0.14 27.77 23.92
C ASN A 108 0.65 28.81 24.72
N GLU A 109 1.23 29.80 24.03
CA GLU A 109 1.63 31.04 24.69
C GLU A 109 0.35 31.82 24.85
N LYS A 110 -0.13 31.89 26.09
CA LYS A 110 -1.02 32.95 26.51
C LYS A 110 -0.34 34.26 26.11
N LEU A 111 -0.85 34.90 25.07
CA LEU A 111 -0.57 36.29 24.79
C LEU A 111 -1.12 37.06 25.98
N GLU A 112 -0.23 37.46 26.90
CA GLU A 112 -0.47 38.68 27.66
C GLU A 112 -0.58 39.81 26.64
N GLU A 113 -1.61 40.62 26.85
CA GLU A 113 -1.99 41.76 26.03
C GLU A 113 -0.79 42.69 25.86
N ASP A 114 -0.33 42.87 24.63
CA ASP A 114 0.27 44.12 24.19
C ASP A 114 -0.06 44.31 22.71
N GLU A 115 -0.89 45.32 22.48
CA GLU A 115 -1.23 45.84 21.16
C GLU A 115 0.02 46.46 20.51
N GLU A 116 0.00 46.52 19.17
CA GLU A 116 0.98 47.20 18.30
C GLU A 116 2.23 46.38 17.89
N ASN A 117 2.06 45.43 16.97
CA ASN A 117 2.99 45.19 15.85
C ASN A 117 2.36 44.25 14.80
N GLU A 118 1.59 44.83 13.89
CA GLU A 118 1.19 44.20 12.63
C GLU A 118 2.41 44.09 11.69
N ALA A 119 3.16 42.99 11.76
CA ALA A 119 3.82 42.33 10.63
C ALA A 119 4.76 41.22 11.14
N GLN A 120 4.75 40.08 10.43
CA GLN A 120 5.64 38.92 10.61
C GLN A 120 5.25 37.89 11.68
N GLN A 121 3.98 37.49 11.76
CA GLN A 121 3.67 36.12 12.20
C GLN A 121 3.56 35.22 10.97
N VAL A 122 4.71 34.91 10.36
CA VAL A 122 4.78 33.87 9.33
C VAL A 122 4.67 32.53 10.05
N ASN A 123 3.43 32.09 10.29
CA ASN A 123 3.12 30.69 10.59
C ASN A 123 3.51 29.84 9.37
N SER A 124 4.81 29.63 9.16
CA SER A 124 5.31 28.77 8.08
C SER A 124 4.93 27.33 8.45
N LEU A 125 3.92 26.81 7.77
CA LEU A 125 3.60 25.39 7.78
C LEU A 125 4.86 24.63 7.33
N GLN A 126 5.63 24.08 8.27
CA GLN A 126 6.82 23.30 7.95
C GLN A 126 6.40 22.05 7.17
N ASN A 127 7.12 21.73 6.10
CA ASN A 127 6.90 20.49 5.37
C ASN A 127 7.38 19.31 6.22
N ARG A 128 6.70 18.17 6.11
CA ARG A 128 7.08 16.92 6.77
C ARG A 128 7.25 15.84 5.71
N ILE A 129 8.35 15.10 5.81
CA ILE A 129 8.56 13.86 5.07
C ILE A 129 8.49 12.68 6.03
N GLY A 130 7.64 11.71 5.74
CA GLY A 130 7.61 10.42 6.42
C GLY A 130 8.26 9.33 5.58
N VAL A 131 8.89 8.37 6.26
CA VAL A 131 9.35 7.12 5.66
C VAL A 131 8.73 5.98 6.45
N VAL A 132 8.06 5.06 5.74
CA VAL A 132 7.25 4.01 6.34
C VAL A 132 7.63 2.64 5.80
N ILE A 133 7.54 1.64 6.67
CA ILE A 133 7.41 0.24 6.29
C ILE A 133 5.92 -0.03 6.08
N ARG A 134 5.60 -0.80 5.04
CA ARG A 134 4.24 -1.12 4.59
C ARG A 134 3.98 -2.61 4.71
N LEU A 135 2.77 -2.96 5.11
CA LEU A 135 2.23 -4.32 5.16
C LEU A 135 0.94 -4.36 4.34
N PRO A 136 1.04 -4.56 3.01
CA PRO A 136 -0.11 -4.67 2.13
C PRO A 136 -0.80 -6.04 2.24
N LEU A 137 -2.14 -6.00 2.21
CA LEU A 137 -3.03 -7.13 1.97
C LEU A 137 -3.96 -6.75 0.82
N VAL A 138 -4.01 -7.58 -0.22
CA VAL A 138 -4.81 -7.35 -1.43
C VAL A 138 -5.68 -8.57 -1.69
N ILE A 139 -6.94 -8.33 -2.04
CA ILE A 139 -7.86 -9.35 -2.54
C ILE A 139 -8.36 -8.87 -3.89
N GLU A 140 -8.14 -9.66 -4.92
CA GLU A 140 -8.44 -9.32 -6.31
C GLU A 140 -9.40 -10.33 -6.91
N TYR A 141 -10.40 -9.87 -7.66
CA TYR A 141 -11.32 -10.68 -8.43
C TYR A 141 -11.23 -10.31 -9.92
N SER A 142 -10.89 -11.30 -10.74
CA SER A 142 -10.82 -11.19 -12.20
C SER A 142 -12.20 -11.33 -12.82
N PHE A 143 -12.81 -10.19 -13.16
CA PHE A 143 -14.11 -10.14 -13.85
C PHE A 143 -13.96 -10.47 -15.35
N LEU A 144 -12.88 -10.00 -15.97
CA LEU A 144 -12.48 -10.33 -17.35
C LEU A 144 -10.99 -10.66 -17.37
N LYS A 145 -10.51 -11.25 -18.47
CA LYS A 145 -9.08 -11.60 -18.65
C LYS A 145 -8.12 -10.45 -18.30
N ASN A 146 -8.53 -9.20 -18.56
CA ASN A 146 -7.71 -8.01 -18.35
C ASN A 146 -8.25 -7.05 -17.29
N ILE A 147 -9.47 -7.27 -16.76
CA ILE A 147 -10.12 -6.37 -15.80
C ILE A 147 -10.29 -7.07 -14.47
N VAL A 148 -9.73 -6.46 -13.43
CA VAL A 148 -9.79 -6.93 -12.05
C VAL A 148 -10.38 -5.82 -11.21
N ILE A 149 -11.22 -6.20 -10.26
CA ILE A 149 -11.66 -5.36 -9.16
C ILE A 149 -11.10 -5.96 -7.87
N GLY A 150 -10.79 -5.13 -6.89
CA GLY A 150 -10.22 -5.65 -5.65
C GLY A 150 -10.36 -4.71 -4.48
N PHE A 151 -9.85 -5.21 -3.36
CA PHE A 151 -9.69 -4.51 -2.11
C PHE A 151 -8.20 -4.54 -1.74
N LYS A 152 -7.65 -3.38 -1.36
CA LYS A 152 -6.27 -3.24 -0.88
C LYS A 152 -6.31 -2.52 0.46
N ALA A 153 -5.75 -3.16 1.48
CA ALA A 153 -5.49 -2.57 2.78
C ALA A 153 -3.98 -2.53 3.00
N VAL A 154 -3.47 -1.40 3.48
CA VAL A 154 -2.04 -1.23 3.72
C VAL A 154 -1.87 -0.66 5.12
N ALA A 155 -1.30 -1.47 6.02
CA ALA A 155 -0.86 -0.96 7.30
C ALA A 155 0.54 -0.35 7.13
N THR A 156 0.76 0.82 7.74
CA THR A 156 2.05 1.54 7.63
C THR A 156 2.59 1.88 9.01
N ILE A 157 3.87 1.65 9.24
CA ILE A 157 4.58 2.02 10.47
C ILE A 157 5.85 2.76 10.05
N GLY A 158 6.08 3.94 10.59
CA GLY A 158 7.25 4.73 10.20
C GLY A 158 7.51 5.94 11.06
N THR A 159 8.54 6.67 10.67
CA THR A 159 8.97 7.90 11.31
C THR A 159 8.78 9.07 10.37
N THR A 160 8.70 10.27 10.92
CA THR A 160 8.54 11.51 10.16
C THR A 160 9.58 12.53 10.58
N MET A 161 10.16 13.21 9.60
CA MET A 161 11.10 14.31 9.80
C MET A 161 10.45 15.61 9.35
N LEU A 162 10.60 16.67 10.15
CA LEU A 162 10.25 18.02 9.76
C LEU A 162 11.37 18.60 8.90
N LEU A 163 11.00 19.19 7.77
CA LEU A 163 11.89 19.98 6.94
C LEU A 163 11.75 21.43 7.40
N GLY A 164 12.71 21.87 8.21
CA GLY A 164 12.83 23.27 8.64
C GLY A 164 13.26 24.16 7.48
N GLY A 165 12.73 25.39 7.47
CA GLY A 165 13.23 26.52 6.68
C GLY A 165 14.02 27.47 7.58
#